data_AF-A0A953BU70-F1
#
_entry.id   AF-A0A953BU70-F1
#
_cell.length_a   1.000
_cell.length_b   1.000
_cell.length_c   1.000
_cell.angle_alpha   90.00
_cell.angle_beta   90.00
_cell.angle_gamma   90.00
#
_symmetry.space_group_name_H-M   'P 1'
#
loop_
_entity.id
_entity.type
_entity.pdbx_description
1 polymer ?
#
loop_
_entity_poly.entity_id
_entity_poly.type
_entity_poly.pdbx_seq_one_letter_code
_entity_poly.pdbx_strand_id
1 'polypeptide(L)'
;MKRLFGCGLLLALMMVVSAAMSKPAEARMQYFQQFKKQYDKVDAEATKCGICHGGDKGANKKQLSDYGKLLGEELGAKNVKGDDKLEKALKAIEDKGDVEGKKYGDLLKDGKLPPAFEE
;
A
#
# COMPACT_ATOMS: atom_id res chain seq x y z
N MET A 1 9.53 -59.94 -42.26
CA MET A 1 8.15 -60.14 -41.77
C MET A 1 8.18 -60.94 -40.46
N LYS A 2 8.00 -60.27 -39.31
CA LYS A 2 7.76 -60.91 -38.00
C LYS A 2 7.10 -59.90 -37.05
N ARG A 3 5.76 -59.99 -37.05
CA ARG A 3 4.79 -59.89 -35.94
C ARG A 3 4.89 -58.69 -34.97
N LEU A 4 3.96 -57.76 -35.18
CA LEU A 4 3.38 -56.89 -34.15
C LEU A 4 2.75 -57.75 -33.03
N PHE A 5 3.10 -57.49 -31.78
CA PHE A 5 2.24 -57.59 -30.61
C PHE A 5 2.86 -56.74 -29.50
N GLY A 6 2.19 -55.65 -29.13
CA GLY A 6 2.61 -54.73 -28.08
C GLY A 6 1.40 -54.00 -27.52
N CYS A 7 0.69 -54.68 -26.63
CA CYS A 7 -0.39 -54.15 -25.80
C CYS A 7 0.22 -53.15 -24.80
N GLY A 8 -0.37 -51.97 -24.59
CA GLY A 8 0.16 -51.02 -23.61
C GLY A 8 -0.47 -49.64 -23.66
N LEU A 9 -1.75 -49.56 -23.29
CA LEU A 9 -2.43 -48.37 -22.83
C LEU A 9 -1.58 -47.63 -21.77
N LEU A 10 -1.18 -46.38 -22.02
CA LEU A 10 -0.82 -45.44 -20.94
C LEU A 10 -1.21 -44.00 -21.36
N LEU A 11 -2.44 -43.69 -20.93
CA LEU A 11 -3.03 -42.37 -20.80
C LEU A 11 -2.16 -41.41 -19.96
N ALA A 12 -2.44 -40.13 -20.16
CA ALA A 12 -2.16 -39.01 -19.27
C ALA A 12 -0.72 -38.45 -19.29
N LEU A 13 -0.41 -37.69 -20.34
CA LEU A 13 0.56 -36.60 -20.23
C LEU A 13 -0.08 -35.51 -19.33
N MET A 14 0.20 -35.58 -18.03
CA MET A 14 -0.22 -34.62 -17.02
C MET A 14 0.20 -33.19 -17.43
N MET A 15 -0.78 -32.35 -17.71
CA MET A 15 -0.64 -30.89 -17.67
C MET A 15 -0.39 -30.48 -16.21
N VAL A 16 0.88 -30.37 -15.81
CA VAL A 16 1.25 -29.71 -14.56
C VAL A 16 1.17 -28.20 -14.81
N VAL A 17 -0.05 -27.65 -14.76
CA VAL A 17 -0.26 -26.20 -14.66
C VAL A 17 0.18 -25.81 -13.25
N SER A 18 1.45 -25.45 -13.12
CA SER A 18 1.98 -24.81 -11.90
C SER A 18 1.24 -23.50 -11.69
N ALA A 19 0.18 -23.55 -10.90
CA ALA A 19 -0.47 -22.40 -10.33
C ALA A 19 0.54 -21.67 -9.44
N ALA A 20 1.22 -20.67 -10.01
CA ALA A 20 1.96 -19.69 -9.25
C ALA A 20 0.97 -18.96 -8.34
N MET A 21 0.81 -19.46 -7.11
CA MET A 21 0.06 -18.78 -6.06
C MET A 21 0.76 -17.47 -5.73
N SER A 22 0.35 -16.40 -6.41
CA SER A 22 0.64 -15.03 -5.98
C SER A 22 0.06 -14.86 -4.58
N LYS A 23 0.93 -14.80 -3.55
CA LYS A 23 0.48 -14.49 -2.18
C LYS A 23 -0.29 -13.17 -2.21
N PRO A 24 -1.52 -13.12 -1.66
CA PRO A 24 -2.27 -11.88 -1.60
C PRO A 24 -1.45 -10.83 -0.85
N ALA A 25 -1.32 -9.64 -1.44
CA ALA A 25 -0.61 -8.54 -0.82
C ALA A 25 -1.38 -8.08 0.43
N GLU A 26 -0.89 -8.48 1.61
CA GLU A 26 -1.49 -8.13 2.90
C GLU A 26 -1.68 -6.61 3.04
N ALA A 27 -2.83 -6.22 3.58
CA ALA A 27 -3.12 -4.83 3.91
C ALA A 27 -2.20 -4.38 5.06
N ARG A 28 -1.44 -3.32 4.83
CA ARG A 28 -0.45 -2.79 5.78
C ARG A 28 -1.11 -1.82 6.75
N MET A 29 -2.03 -2.30 7.57
CA MET A 29 -2.86 -1.44 8.44
C MET A 29 -2.04 -0.68 9.50
N GLN A 30 -0.83 -1.12 9.82
CA GLN A 30 0.03 -0.46 10.80
C GLN A 30 0.32 1.03 10.47
N TYR A 31 0.39 1.37 9.18
CA TYR A 31 0.61 2.76 8.76
C TYR A 31 -0.56 3.66 9.15
N PHE A 32 -1.78 3.19 8.91
CA PHE A 32 -2.99 3.93 9.24
C PHE A 32 -3.19 4.02 10.76
N GLN A 33 -2.89 2.94 11.49
CA GLN A 33 -2.97 2.94 12.94
C GLN A 33 -2.00 3.95 13.56
N GLN A 34 -0.76 3.99 13.08
CA GLN A 34 0.21 4.99 13.56
C GLN A 34 -0.22 6.42 13.18
N PHE A 35 -0.74 6.63 11.97
CA PHE A 35 -1.28 7.93 11.56
C PHE A 35 -2.38 8.41 12.52
N LYS A 36 -3.37 7.56 12.82
CA LYS A 36 -4.44 7.90 13.77
C LYS A 36 -3.92 8.18 15.18
N LYS A 37 -2.94 7.39 15.64
CA LYS A 37 -2.31 7.58 16.95
C LYS A 37 -1.59 8.92 17.05
N GLN A 38 -0.93 9.33 15.97
CA GLN A 38 -0.19 10.59 15.90
C GLN A 38 -1.12 11.80 15.73
N TYR A 39 -2.22 11.64 15.00
CA TYR A 39 -3.15 12.71 14.63
C TYR A 39 -4.58 12.38 15.10
N ASP A 40 -4.78 12.38 16.41
CA ASP A 40 -6.03 11.98 17.08
C ASP A 40 -7.21 12.95 16.83
N LYS A 41 -6.92 14.18 16.44
CA LYS A 41 -7.94 15.21 16.10
C LYS A 41 -8.55 15.07 14.71
N VAL A 42 -8.01 14.18 13.87
CA VAL A 42 -8.43 14.04 12.47
C VAL A 42 -9.36 12.85 12.32
N ASP A 43 -10.54 13.07 11.72
CA ASP A 43 -11.39 11.95 11.31
C ASP A 43 -10.87 11.35 9.99
N ALA A 44 -10.04 10.32 10.14
CA ALA A 44 -9.39 9.63 9.04
C ALA A 44 -10.13 8.34 8.60
N GLU A 45 -11.23 7.96 9.26
CA GLU A 45 -11.89 6.66 9.06
C GLU A 45 -12.62 6.54 7.72
N ALA A 46 -13.13 7.64 7.18
CA ALA A 46 -13.78 7.61 5.86
C ALA A 46 -12.76 7.42 4.72
N THR A 47 -11.58 8.03 4.86
CA THR A 47 -10.59 8.12 3.78
C THR A 47 -9.55 7.01 3.89
N LYS A 48 -9.11 6.63 5.10
CA LYS A 48 -8.05 5.64 5.44
C LYS A 48 -6.93 5.54 4.40
N CYS A 49 -7.08 4.62 3.45
CA CYS A 49 -6.13 4.34 2.39
C CYS A 49 -5.96 5.51 1.42
N GLY A 50 -7.04 6.25 1.14
CA GLY A 50 -7.09 7.39 0.23
C GLY A 50 -6.26 8.60 0.66
N ILE A 51 -5.78 8.64 1.91
CA ILE A 51 -4.86 9.69 2.38
C ILE A 51 -3.51 9.56 1.65
N CYS A 52 -3.08 8.32 1.42
CA CYS A 52 -1.77 8.02 0.86
C CYS A 52 -1.84 7.39 -0.54
N HIS A 53 -2.93 6.69 -0.86
CA HIS A 53 -3.11 5.96 -2.11
C HIS A 53 -4.15 6.63 -3.00
N GLY A 54 -3.96 6.51 -4.32
CA GLY A 54 -4.91 7.00 -5.31
C GLY A 54 -6.01 6.01 -5.67
N GLY A 55 -6.87 6.42 -6.62
CA GLY A 55 -8.09 5.71 -6.98
C GLY A 55 -9.18 5.82 -5.91
N ASP A 56 -10.37 5.28 -6.22
CA ASP A 56 -11.52 5.34 -5.31
C ASP A 56 -11.15 4.81 -3.91
N LYS A 57 -11.25 5.69 -2.90
CA LYS A 57 -10.91 5.42 -1.49
C LYS A 57 -9.52 4.78 -1.28
N GLY A 58 -8.56 5.07 -2.15
CA GLY A 58 -7.20 4.52 -2.07
C GLY A 58 -7.07 3.07 -2.53
N ALA A 59 -7.96 2.60 -3.41
CA ALA A 59 -7.92 1.26 -3.97
C ALA A 59 -6.66 0.99 -4.81
N ASN A 60 -6.08 2.02 -5.44
CA ASN A 60 -4.89 1.87 -6.26
C ASN A 60 -3.61 2.13 -5.46
N LYS A 61 -3.06 1.07 -4.88
CA LYS A 61 -1.81 1.08 -4.09
C LYS A 61 -0.56 1.53 -4.86
N LYS A 62 -0.62 1.62 -6.20
CA LYS A 62 0.49 2.07 -7.05
C LYS A 62 0.46 3.58 -7.29
N GLN A 63 -0.71 4.20 -7.21
CA GLN A 63 -0.86 5.64 -7.20
C GLN A 63 -0.69 6.13 -5.77
N LEU A 64 0.17 7.13 -5.58
CA LEU A 64 0.41 7.74 -4.28
C LEU A 64 0.06 9.21 -4.36
N SER A 65 -0.67 9.71 -3.37
CA SER A 65 -0.80 11.16 -3.15
C SER A 65 0.58 11.76 -2.88
N ASP A 66 0.74 13.08 -2.99
CA ASP A 66 2.01 13.73 -2.69
C ASP A 66 2.43 13.51 -1.23
N TYR A 67 1.46 13.51 -0.31
CA TYR A 67 1.69 13.11 1.07
C TYR A 67 2.20 11.66 1.19
N GLY A 68 1.58 10.73 0.46
CA GLY A 68 1.99 9.33 0.42
C GLY A 68 3.38 9.10 -0.17
N LYS A 69 3.77 9.89 -1.18
CA LYS A 69 5.13 9.88 -1.76
C LYS A 69 6.17 10.34 -0.76
N LEU A 70 5.95 11.50 -0.12
CA LEU A 70 6.85 12.05 0.90
C LEU A 70 7.06 11.08 2.06
N LEU A 71 5.98 10.46 2.55
CA LEU A 71 6.10 9.44 3.60
C LEU A 71 6.93 8.24 3.14
N GLY A 72 6.73 7.78 1.90
CA GLY A 72 7.49 6.68 1.32
C GLY A 72 8.98 7.00 1.15
N GLU A 73 9.30 8.22 0.73
CA GLU A 73 10.67 8.72 0.60
C GLU A 73 11.37 8.79 1.96
N GLU A 74 10.70 9.37 2.96
CA GLU A 74 11.23 9.48 4.33
C GLU A 74 11.49 8.12 4.97
N LEU A 75 10.60 7.14 4.73
CA LEU A 75 10.77 5.78 5.23
C LEU A 75 11.93 5.04 4.55
N GLY A 76 12.30 5.42 3.32
CA GLY A 76 13.42 4.84 2.55
C GLY A 76 13.29 3.35 2.19
N ALA A 77 12.21 2.69 2.61
CA ALA A 77 12.02 1.26 2.42
C ALA A 77 10.53 0.89 2.33
N LYS A 78 10.26 -0.24 1.66
CA LYS A 78 8.92 -0.82 1.59
C LYS A 78 8.64 -1.65 2.83
N ASN A 79 7.39 -1.66 3.28
CA ASN A 79 6.91 -2.51 4.39
C ASN A 79 7.70 -2.31 5.70
N VAL A 80 8.03 -1.05 6.01
CA VAL A 80 8.63 -0.67 7.29
C VAL A 80 7.70 -1.09 8.44
N LYS A 81 8.30 -1.70 9.44
CA LYS A 81 7.67 -2.10 10.70
C LYS A 81 8.28 -1.29 11.84
N GLY A 82 7.50 -1.12 12.90
CA GLY A 82 7.92 -0.42 14.11
C GLY A 82 7.32 0.97 14.20
N ASP A 83 6.55 1.19 15.25
CA ASP A 83 5.80 2.43 15.51
C ASP A 83 6.75 3.63 15.53
N ASP A 84 7.94 3.53 16.14
CA ASP A 84 8.92 4.62 16.22
C ASP A 84 9.41 5.12 14.84
N LYS A 85 9.59 4.21 13.87
CA LYS A 85 10.02 4.59 12.51
C LYS A 85 8.91 5.31 11.78
N LEU A 86 7.68 4.81 11.93
CA LEU A 86 6.50 5.41 11.34
C LEU A 86 6.22 6.78 11.97
N GLU A 87 6.35 6.90 13.29
CA GLU A 87 6.19 8.16 14.02
C GLU A 87 7.19 9.21 13.55
N LYS A 88 8.48 8.85 13.50
CA LYS A 88 9.53 9.76 13.04
C LYS A 88 9.29 10.21 11.61
N ALA A 89 8.93 9.29 10.71
CA ALA A 89 8.66 9.63 9.32
C ALA A 89 7.44 10.54 9.16
N LEU A 90 6.35 10.27 9.90
CA LEU A 90 5.17 11.14 9.92
C LEU A 90 5.51 12.55 10.42
N LYS A 91 6.30 12.67 11.49
CA LYS A 91 6.76 13.97 12.01
C LYS A 91 7.67 14.71 11.03
N ALA A 92 8.57 14.00 10.36
CA ALA A 92 9.51 14.62 9.43
C ALA A 92 8.84 15.26 8.21
N ILE A 93 7.67 14.76 7.81
CA ILE A 93 6.90 15.32 6.69
C ILE A 93 5.91 16.40 7.12
N GLU A 94 5.73 16.68 8.42
CA GLU A 94 4.82 17.74 8.91
C GLU A 94 5.20 19.11 8.36
N ASP A 95 6.50 19.40 8.21
CA ASP A 95 7.02 20.67 7.69
C ASP A 95 6.97 20.78 6.16
N LYS A 96 6.56 19.71 5.45
CA LYS A 96 6.40 19.73 4.00
C LYS A 96 5.06 20.37 3.62
N GLY A 97 5.07 21.11 2.52
CA GLY A 97 3.87 21.79 2.01
C GLY A 97 3.00 20.87 1.15
N ASP A 98 1.69 21.12 1.18
CA ASP A 98 0.74 20.63 0.20
C ASP A 98 0.77 21.47 -1.10
N VAL A 99 -0.11 21.12 -2.04
CA VAL A 99 -0.25 21.83 -3.33
C VAL A 99 -0.65 23.31 -3.19
N GLU A 100 -1.24 23.70 -2.05
CA GLU A 100 -1.62 25.09 -1.74
C GLU A 100 -0.55 25.82 -0.92
N GLY A 101 0.59 25.18 -0.63
CA GLY A 101 1.68 25.72 0.19
C GLY A 101 1.44 25.68 1.69
N LYS A 102 0.37 25.04 2.18
CA LYS A 102 0.13 24.81 3.61
C LYS A 102 0.93 23.62 4.07
N LYS A 103 1.53 23.70 5.26
CA LYS A 103 2.23 22.56 5.85
C LYS A 103 1.23 21.46 6.20
N TYR A 104 1.60 20.21 5.93
CA TYR A 104 0.76 19.06 6.31
C TYR A 104 0.53 18.98 7.82
N GLY A 105 1.53 19.31 8.63
CA GLY A 105 1.39 19.35 10.08
C GLY A 105 0.34 20.34 10.55
N ASP A 106 0.21 21.49 9.87
CA ASP A 106 -0.79 22.50 10.22
C ASP A 106 -2.19 22.05 9.85
N LEU A 107 -2.37 21.44 8.67
CA LEU A 107 -3.65 20.82 8.27
C LEU A 107 -4.11 19.77 9.29
N LEU A 108 -3.21 18.87 9.68
CA LEU A 108 -3.51 17.77 10.59
C LEU A 108 -3.83 18.27 12.00
N LYS A 109 -3.13 19.32 12.47
CA LYS A 109 -3.44 19.99 13.75
C LYS A 109 -4.81 20.66 13.73
N ASP A 110 -5.23 21.17 12.57
CA ASP A 110 -6.55 21.76 12.33
C ASP A 110 -7.66 20.71 12.12
N GLY A 111 -7.35 19.41 12.26
CA GLY A 111 -8.31 18.33 12.05
C GLY A 111 -8.62 18.04 10.58
N LYS A 112 -7.84 18.61 9.65
CA LYS A 112 -8.00 18.44 8.20
C LYS A 112 -7.05 17.37 7.68
N LEU A 113 -7.52 16.63 6.67
CA LEU A 113 -6.69 15.65 5.99
C LEU A 113 -5.84 16.32 4.90
N PRO A 114 -4.65 15.78 4.60
CA PRO A 114 -3.91 16.09 3.39
C PRO A 114 -4.79 15.89 2.14
N PRO A 115 -4.55 16.64 1.06
CA PRO A 115 -5.22 16.41 -0.22
C PRO A 115 -5.07 14.95 -0.66
N ALA A 116 -6.14 14.40 -1.22
CA ALA A 116 -6.11 13.08 -1.84
C ALA A 116 -5.23 13.12 -3.10
N PHE A 117 -4.99 11.94 -3.68
CA PHE A 117 -4.34 11.85 -4.98
C PHE A 117 -5.15 12.62 -6.05
N GLU A 118 -4.49 13.53 -6.77
CA GLU A 118 -5.01 14.11 -8.01
C GLU A 118 -4.40 13.37 -9.21
N GLU A 119 -5.23 13.04 -10.20
CA GLU A 119 -4.87 12.25 -11.39
C GLU A 119 -4.00 13.01 -12.40
#